data_AF-A0A947ZTA8-F1
#
_entry.id   AF-A0A947ZTA8-F1
#
_cell.length_a   1.000
_cell.length_b   1.000
_cell.length_c   1.000
_cell.angle_alpha   90.00
_cell.angle_beta   90.00
_cell.angle_gamma   90.00
#
_symmetry.space_group_name_H-M   'P 1'
#
loop_
_entity.id
_entity.type
_entity.pdbx_description
1 polymer ?
#
loop_
_entity_poly.entity_id
_entity_poly.type
_entity_poly.pdbx_seq_one_letter_code
_entity_poly.pdbx_strand_id
1 'polypeptide(L)'
;MNKEKIKSIYKQLKSLEKKFEADKGWFHASLIQGTYHSLIDELTEATKEDCSKYKIPNSEYQVMDGTTPIYRRLPTLTHIGMAVGFVENLLNISDANISSGSGNERGITIINQNTLAVSIQNTINQLIEEIGSVTFSTLVVI
;
A
#
# COMPACT_ATOMS: atom_id res chain seq x y z
N MET A 1 -3.45 -13.18 -16.72
CA MET A 1 -2.99 -11.87 -16.26
C MET A 1 -3.03 -10.87 -17.41
N ASN A 2 -3.77 -9.75 -17.27
CA ASN A 2 -3.93 -8.72 -18.30
C ASN A 2 -2.99 -7.53 -18.03
N LYS A 3 -1.80 -7.53 -18.65
CA LYS A 3 -0.75 -6.54 -18.38
C LYS A 3 -1.15 -5.10 -18.74
N GLU A 4 -1.93 -4.90 -19.80
CA GLU A 4 -2.38 -3.55 -20.19
C GLU A 4 -3.39 -2.97 -19.19
N LYS A 5 -4.30 -3.82 -18.70
CA LYS A 5 -5.21 -3.44 -17.61
C LYS A 5 -4.45 -3.12 -16.32
N ILE A 6 -3.44 -3.92 -15.95
CA ILE A 6 -2.59 -3.67 -14.77
C ILE A 6 -1.84 -2.34 -14.89
N LYS A 7 -1.26 -2.02 -16.06
CA LYS A 7 -0.62 -0.70 -16.30
C LYS A 7 -1.61 0.46 -16.18
N SER A 8 -2.85 0.29 -16.65
CA SER A 8 -3.90 1.29 -16.50
C SER A 8 -4.25 1.52 -15.03
N ILE A 9 -4.43 0.43 -14.27
CA ILE A 9 -4.69 0.48 -12.82
C ILE A 9 -3.53 1.14 -12.08
N TYR A 10 -2.28 0.80 -12.42
CA TYR A 10 -1.08 1.43 -11.84
C TYR A 10 -1.12 2.96 -11.96
N LYS A 11 -1.39 3.49 -13.17
CA LYS A 11 -1.48 4.94 -13.39
C LYS A 11 -2.58 5.59 -12.54
N GLN A 12 -3.72 4.91 -12.41
CA GLN A 12 -4.84 5.39 -11.59
C GLN A 12 -4.47 5.39 -10.10
N LEU A 13 -3.83 4.32 -9.60
CA LEU A 13 -3.34 4.23 -8.22
C LEU A 13 -2.31 5.31 -7.92
N LYS A 14 -1.30 5.55 -8.78
CA LYS A 14 -0.32 6.63 -8.60
C LYS A 14 -0.97 8.02 -8.61
N SER A 15 -1.95 8.25 -9.48
CA SER A 15 -2.70 9.51 -9.49
C SER A 15 -3.50 9.70 -8.20
N LEU A 16 -4.05 8.62 -7.64
CA LEU A 16 -4.82 8.66 -6.40
C LEU A 16 -3.91 8.88 -5.19
N GLU A 17 -2.79 8.17 -5.12
CA GLU A 17 -1.73 8.35 -4.10
C GLU A 17 -1.31 9.81 -4.03
N LYS A 18 -0.91 10.40 -5.17
CA LYS A 18 -0.51 11.81 -5.24
C LYS A 18 -1.61 12.77 -4.79
N LYS A 19 -2.87 12.49 -5.15
CA LYS A 19 -4.02 13.31 -4.74
C LYS A 19 -4.22 13.27 -3.22
N PHE A 20 -4.11 12.08 -2.62
CA PHE A 20 -4.32 11.90 -1.18
C PHE A 20 -3.13 12.38 -0.35
N GLU A 21 -1.91 12.32 -0.89
CA GLU A 21 -0.73 12.91 -0.26
C GLU A 21 -0.85 14.44 -0.19
N ALA A 22 -1.33 15.07 -1.26
CA ALA A 22 -1.55 16.52 -1.32
C ALA A 22 -2.71 16.98 -0.41
N ASP A 23 -3.70 16.11 -0.18
CA ASP A 23 -4.83 16.40 0.69
C ASP A 23 -4.43 16.30 2.18
N LYS A 24 -4.73 17.37 2.92
CA LYS A 24 -4.51 17.45 4.37
C LYS A 24 -5.77 17.12 5.18
N GLY A 25 -6.89 16.89 4.50
CA GLY A 25 -8.20 16.64 5.09
C GLY A 25 -8.49 15.17 5.37
N TRP A 26 -9.76 14.91 5.69
CA TRP A 26 -10.31 13.60 5.98
C TRP A 26 -10.75 12.89 4.70
N PHE A 27 -10.51 11.58 4.61
CA PHE A 27 -10.96 10.79 3.47
C PHE A 27 -12.34 10.18 3.74
N HIS A 28 -13.36 10.70 3.06
CA HIS A 28 -14.70 10.11 3.15
C HIS A 28 -14.70 8.65 2.68
N ALA A 29 -15.37 7.79 3.44
CA ALA A 29 -15.47 6.37 3.12
C ALA A 29 -16.04 6.12 1.71
N SER A 30 -17.00 6.93 1.27
CA SER A 30 -17.56 6.85 -0.08
C SER A 30 -16.53 7.08 -1.18
N LEU A 31 -15.59 7.99 -0.99
CA LEU A 31 -14.50 8.23 -1.94
C LEU A 31 -13.59 6.99 -1.98
N ILE A 32 -13.16 6.49 -0.84
CA ILE A 32 -12.26 5.33 -0.76
C ILE A 32 -12.91 4.06 -1.32
N GLN A 33 -14.14 3.75 -0.89
CA GLN A 33 -14.87 2.56 -1.34
C GLN A 33 -15.21 2.65 -2.83
N GLY A 34 -15.67 3.81 -3.30
CA GLY A 34 -16.08 3.99 -4.69
C GLY A 34 -14.91 4.08 -5.67
N THR A 35 -13.74 4.55 -5.23
CA THR A 35 -12.56 4.71 -6.10
C THR A 35 -11.48 3.69 -5.80
N TYR A 36 -10.84 3.76 -4.63
CA TYR A 36 -9.70 2.92 -4.29
C TYR A 36 -10.07 1.43 -4.19
N HIS A 37 -11.11 1.06 -3.44
CA HIS A 37 -11.49 -0.35 -3.31
C HIS A 37 -11.92 -0.95 -4.66
N SER A 38 -12.64 -0.19 -5.49
CA SER A 38 -12.97 -0.58 -6.87
C SER A 38 -11.72 -0.87 -7.70
N LEU A 39 -10.67 -0.06 -7.58
CA LEU A 39 -9.40 -0.31 -8.27
C LEU A 39 -8.72 -1.60 -7.79
N ILE A 40 -8.85 -1.95 -6.51
CA ILE A 40 -8.33 -3.22 -5.96
C ILE A 40 -9.14 -4.42 -6.46
N ASP A 41 -10.45 -4.27 -6.63
CA ASP A 41 -11.29 -5.31 -7.24
C ASP A 41 -10.92 -5.52 -8.71
N GLU A 42 -10.76 -4.44 -9.47
CA GLU A 42 -10.27 -4.52 -10.86
C GLU A 42 -8.86 -5.14 -10.94
N LEU A 43 -8.01 -4.89 -9.94
CA LEU A 43 -6.68 -5.48 -9.88
C LEU A 43 -6.76 -6.99 -9.65
N THR A 44 -7.62 -7.43 -8.73
CA THR A 44 -7.92 -8.85 -8.46
C THR A 44 -8.33 -9.57 -9.74
N GLU A 45 -9.24 -8.97 -10.51
CA GLU A 45 -9.68 -9.51 -11.79
C GLU A 45 -8.55 -9.57 -12.83
N ALA A 46 -7.72 -8.53 -12.90
CA ALA A 46 -6.64 -8.41 -13.88
C ALA A 46 -5.47 -9.38 -13.60
N THR A 47 -5.14 -9.61 -12.34
CA THR A 47 -4.07 -10.51 -11.88
C THR A 47 -4.54 -11.96 -11.79
N LYS A 48 -5.83 -12.18 -11.48
CA LYS A 48 -6.41 -13.46 -11.02
C LYS A 48 -5.88 -13.89 -9.64
N GLU A 49 -5.43 -12.93 -8.83
CA GLU A 49 -4.95 -13.14 -7.46
C GLU A 49 -5.77 -12.31 -6.49
N ASP A 50 -6.01 -12.85 -5.29
CA ASP A 50 -6.75 -12.11 -4.26
C ASP A 50 -5.94 -10.89 -3.76
N CYS A 51 -6.43 -9.70 -4.13
CA CYS A 51 -5.85 -8.42 -3.72
C CYS A 51 -6.61 -7.79 -2.54
N SER A 52 -7.57 -8.48 -1.92
CA SER A 52 -8.39 -7.97 -0.81
C SER A 52 -7.57 -7.45 0.37
N LYS A 53 -6.39 -8.05 0.62
CA LYS A 53 -5.43 -7.61 1.65
C LYS A 53 -4.96 -6.15 1.50
N TYR A 54 -5.07 -5.58 0.30
CA TYR A 54 -4.72 -4.18 0.06
C TYR A 54 -5.86 -3.22 0.40
N LYS A 55 -7.12 -3.68 0.48
CA LYS A 55 -8.24 -2.83 0.89
C LYS A 55 -8.03 -2.33 2.31
N ILE A 56 -8.40 -1.07 2.54
CA ILE A 56 -8.40 -0.48 3.89
C ILE A 56 -9.56 -1.10 4.68
N PRO A 57 -9.31 -1.70 5.85
CA PRO A 57 -10.35 -2.38 6.61
C PRO A 57 -11.27 -1.39 7.33
N ASN A 58 -12.49 -1.84 7.60
CA ASN A 58 -13.50 -1.03 8.27
C ASN A 58 -13.12 -0.62 9.71
N SER A 59 -12.16 -1.31 10.34
CA SER A 59 -11.60 -0.92 11.64
C SER A 59 -10.86 0.43 11.60
N GLU A 60 -10.45 0.89 10.43
CA GLU A 60 -9.77 2.18 10.24
C GLU A 60 -10.73 3.36 10.01
N TYR A 61 -12.04 3.11 10.11
CA TYR A 61 -13.04 4.18 10.13
C TYR A 61 -13.05 4.93 11.46
N GLN A 62 -13.35 6.22 11.38
CA GLN A 62 -13.99 6.96 12.45
C GLN A 62 -15.38 7.37 11.98
N VAL A 63 -16.38 7.09 12.81
CA VAL A 63 -17.73 7.64 12.65
C VAL A 63 -17.83 8.81 13.62
N MET A 64 -17.83 10.02 13.08
CA MET A 64 -18.17 11.21 13.88
C MET A 64 -19.69 11.33 13.91
N ASP A 65 -20.23 11.66 15.08
CA ASP A 65 -21.66 11.57 15.39
C ASP A 65 -22.54 12.22 14.31
N GLY A 66 -23.41 11.43 13.66
CA GLY A 66 -24.30 11.88 12.59
C GLY A 66 -23.66 12.18 11.23
N THR A 67 -22.38 11.86 11.01
CA THR A 67 -21.66 12.15 9.75
C THR A 67 -21.18 10.91 9.01
N THR A 68 -20.88 11.07 7.71
CA THR A 68 -20.33 10.02 6.86
C THR A 68 -19.02 9.47 7.45
N PRO A 69 -18.83 8.14 7.53
CA PRO A 69 -17.59 7.57 8.02
C PRO A 69 -16.38 8.11 7.24
N ILE A 70 -15.29 8.36 7.96
CA ILE A 70 -14.02 8.83 7.41
C ILE A 70 -12.91 7.85 7.73
N TYR A 71 -12.02 7.60 6.77
CA TYR A 71 -10.84 6.80 7.02
C TYR A 71 -9.72 7.64 7.63
N ARG A 72 -8.97 7.01 8.55
CA ARG A 72 -7.73 7.57 9.08
C ARG A 72 -6.71 7.74 7.95
N ARG A 73 -6.08 8.91 7.91
CA ARG A 73 -5.17 9.30 6.83
C ARG A 73 -3.98 8.36 6.67
N LEU A 74 -3.24 8.12 7.76
CA LEU A 74 -2.01 7.32 7.70
C LEU A 74 -2.28 5.87 7.24
N PRO A 75 -3.21 5.12 7.86
CA PRO A 75 -3.59 3.79 7.37
C PRO A 75 -4.03 3.79 5.90
N THR A 76 -4.82 4.77 5.48
CA THR A 76 -5.27 4.90 4.08
C THR A 76 -4.08 4.99 3.11
N LEU A 77 -3.13 5.87 3.39
CA LEU A 77 -1.95 6.04 2.54
C LEU A 77 -1.06 4.80 2.54
N THR A 78 -0.89 4.14 3.69
CA THR A 78 -0.13 2.90 3.79
C THR A 78 -0.72 1.82 2.89
N HIS A 79 -2.04 1.60 2.93
CA HIS A 79 -2.71 0.62 2.08
C HIS A 79 -2.59 0.94 0.59
N ILE A 80 -2.74 2.21 0.21
CA ILE A 80 -2.56 2.65 -1.18
C ILE A 80 -1.13 2.38 -1.65
N GLY A 81 -0.12 2.74 -0.85
CA GLY A 81 1.27 2.50 -1.19
C GLY A 81 1.63 1.01 -1.25
N MET A 82 1.04 0.17 -0.40
CA MET A 82 1.18 -1.29 -0.51
C MET A 82 0.66 -1.83 -1.85
N ALA A 83 -0.51 -1.33 -2.30
CA ALA A 83 -1.06 -1.71 -3.60
C ALA A 83 -0.18 -1.23 -4.76
N VAL A 84 0.33 0.01 -4.68
CA VAL A 84 1.26 0.57 -5.67
C VAL A 84 2.52 -0.28 -5.77
N GLY A 85 3.19 -0.58 -4.64
CA GLY A 85 4.42 -1.37 -4.63
C GLY A 85 4.22 -2.80 -5.14
N PHE A 86 3.06 -3.41 -4.86
CA PHE A 86 2.70 -4.70 -5.45
C PHE A 86 2.61 -4.64 -6.97
N VAL A 87 1.93 -3.62 -7.51
CA VAL A 87 1.79 -3.45 -8.96
C VAL A 87 3.12 -3.10 -9.63
N GLU A 88 3.96 -2.29 -8.99
CA GLU A 88 5.33 -1.99 -9.46
C GLU A 88 6.17 -3.26 -9.57
N ASN A 89 6.11 -4.13 -8.56
CA ASN A 89 6.78 -5.43 -8.59
C ASN A 89 6.25 -6.33 -9.71
N LEU A 90 4.93 -6.43 -9.88
CA LEU A 90 4.31 -7.19 -10.98
C LEU A 90 4.74 -6.69 -12.37
N LEU A 91 4.98 -5.39 -12.50
CA LEU A 91 5.38 -4.76 -13.76
C LEU A 91 6.90 -4.69 -13.93
N ASN A 92 7.70 -5.18 -12.96
CA ASN A 92 9.15 -5.01 -12.90
C ASN A 92 9.60 -3.55 -13.03
N ILE A 93 8.83 -2.63 -12.45
CA ILE A 93 9.17 -1.22 -12.37
C ILE A 93 10.01 -1.06 -11.10
N SER A 94 11.33 -1.04 -11.24
CA SER A 94 12.24 -0.76 -10.13
C SER A 94 12.49 0.75 -9.99
N ASP A 95 12.65 1.22 -8.75
CA ASP A 95 13.04 2.59 -8.42
C ASP A 95 14.35 3.04 -9.12
N ALA A 96 15.18 2.08 -9.57
CA ALA A 96 16.40 2.35 -10.34
C ALA A 96 16.14 3.05 -11.69
N ASN A 97 14.91 3.00 -12.21
CA ASN A 97 14.50 3.72 -13.43
C ASN A 97 13.82 5.07 -13.16
N ILE A 98 13.59 5.45 -11.89
CA ILE A 98 12.96 6.73 -11.52
C ILE A 98 14.02 7.83 -11.32
N SER A 99 15.29 7.47 -11.14
CA SER A 99 16.42 8.41 -11.01
C SER A 99 16.88 9.11 -12.30
N SER A 100 16.22 8.88 -13.43
CA SER A 100 16.59 9.47 -14.74
C SER A 100 15.44 10.25 -15.37
N GLY A 101 14.90 11.25 -14.66
CA GLY A 101 13.89 12.14 -15.22
C GLY A 101 13.60 13.38 -14.39
N SER A 102 14.25 14.49 -14.76
CA SER A 102 14.10 15.86 -14.22
C SER A 102 14.79 16.07 -12.87
N GLY A 103 15.88 16.82 -12.74
CA GLY A 103 16.07 18.15 -13.33
C GLY A 103 16.17 19.16 -12.18
N ASN A 104 17.35 19.18 -11.55
CA ASN A 104 17.96 20.25 -10.76
C ASN A 104 17.28 20.76 -9.46
N GLU A 105 18.16 20.92 -8.46
CA GLU A 105 18.04 21.73 -7.23
C GLU A 105 17.46 21.08 -5.95
N ARG A 106 18.41 20.79 -5.04
CA ARG A 106 18.30 20.43 -3.62
C ARG A 106 17.89 18.98 -3.36
N GLY A 107 18.87 18.22 -2.85
CA GLY A 107 18.75 16.83 -2.43
C GLY A 107 17.64 16.63 -1.42
N ILE A 108 16.45 16.32 -1.93
CA ILE A 108 15.37 15.71 -1.19
C ILE A 108 15.35 14.27 -1.66
N THR A 109 15.89 13.37 -0.84
CA THR A 109 15.59 11.94 -0.96
C THR A 109 14.09 11.81 -0.67
N ILE A 110 13.27 11.67 -1.71
CA ILE A 110 11.86 11.29 -1.56
C ILE A 110 11.88 9.83 -1.18
N ILE A 111 11.97 9.55 0.11
CA ILE A 111 11.79 8.19 0.58
C ILE A 111 10.29 7.91 0.53
N ASN A 112 9.87 6.98 -0.33
CA ASN A 112 8.51 6.48 -0.31
C ASN A 112 8.26 5.84 1.06
N GLN A 113 7.57 6.58 1.93
CA GLN A 113 7.32 6.16 3.31
C GLN A 113 6.49 4.88 3.35
N ASN A 114 5.73 4.58 2.30
CA ASN A 114 4.98 3.33 2.19
C ASN A 114 5.92 2.16 1.87
N THR A 115 6.93 2.35 1.01
CA THR A 115 7.99 1.35 0.78
C THR A 115 8.80 1.10 2.04
N LEU A 116 9.12 2.15 2.81
CA LEU A 116 9.75 2.00 4.13
C LEU A 116 8.85 1.26 5.11
N ALA A 117 7.57 1.60 5.19
CA ALA A 117 6.63 0.96 6.11
C ALA A 117 6.46 -0.53 5.78
N VAL A 118 6.39 -0.90 4.50
CA VAL A 118 6.36 -2.30 4.05
C VAL A 118 7.67 -3.01 4.40
N SER A 119 8.81 -2.37 4.17
CA SER A 119 10.12 -2.94 4.51
C SER A 119 10.28 -3.16 6.02
N ILE A 120 9.84 -2.19 6.83
CA ILE A 120 9.81 -2.29 8.30
C ILE A 120 8.86 -3.40 8.74
N GLN A 121 7.65 -3.48 8.18
CA GLN A 121 6.68 -4.52 8.55
C GLN A 121 7.17 -5.92 8.17
N ASN A 122 7.77 -6.08 6.99
CA ASN A 122 8.36 -7.36 6.58
C ASN A 122 9.54 -7.74 7.48
N THR A 123 10.37 -6.77 7.87
CA THR A 123 11.48 -6.98 8.82
C THR A 123 10.95 -7.41 10.19
N ILE A 124 9.89 -6.76 10.69
CA ILE A 124 9.25 -7.13 11.97
C ILE A 124 8.71 -8.56 11.89
N ASN A 125 8.03 -8.93 10.79
CA ASN A 125 7.48 -10.26 10.62
C ASN A 125 8.57 -11.35 10.57
N GLN A 126 9.69 -11.10 9.86
CA GLN A 126 10.84 -12.00 9.84
C GLN A 126 11.46 -12.19 11.22
N LEU A 127 11.62 -11.11 11.99
CA LEU A 127 12.14 -11.20 13.36
C LEU A 127 11.19 -11.99 14.29
N ILE A 128 9.88 -11.84 14.12
CA ILE A 128 8.89 -12.63 14.87
C ILE A 128 9.00 -14.12 14.52
N GLU A 129 9.15 -14.47 13.24
CA GLU A 129 9.32 -15.85 12.79
C GLU A 129 10.61 -16.47 13.32
N GLU A 130 11.73 -15.73 13.29
CA GLU A 130 13.00 -16.18 13.85
C GLU A 130 12.88 -16.46 15.35
N ILE A 131 12.29 -15.56 16.14
CA ILE A 131 12.09 -15.74 17.59
C ILE A 131 11.13 -16.91 17.89
N GLY A 132 10.07 -17.05 17.09
CA GLY A 132 9.14 -18.18 17.18
C GLY A 132 9.81 -19.54 16.91
N SER A 133 10.80 -19.58 16.01
CA SER A 133 11.58 -20.80 15.72
C SER A 133 12.58 -21.17 16.83
N VAL A 134 13.13 -20.17 17.54
CA VAL A 134 14.10 -20.39 18.63
C VAL A 134 13.42 -20.97 19.87
N THR A 135 12.16 -20.60 20.14
CA THR A 135 11.44 -21.05 21.35
C THR A 135 10.97 -22.52 21.32
N PHE A 136 10.87 -23.16 20.15
CA PHE A 136 10.57 -24.61 20.06
C PHE A 136 11.81 -25.50 20.02
N SER A 137 13.00 -24.95 19.77
CA SER A 137 14.23 -25.75 19.62
C SER A 137 14.97 -26.00 20.95
N THR A 138 14.55 -25.38 22.05
CA THR A 138 15.20 -25.52 23.37
C THR A 138 14.42 -26.40 24.37
N LEU A 139 13.45 -27.19 23.89
CA LEU A 139 12.61 -28.04 24.74
C LEU A 139 12.58 -29.50 24.28
N VAL A 140 13.76 -30.07 23.95
CA VAL A 140 13.99 -31.53 23.92
C VAL A 140 15.43 -31.84 24.34
N VAL A 141 15.78 -31.63 25.63
CA VAL A 141 16.75 -32.41 26.44
C VAL A 141 16.44 -31.90 27.88
N ILE A 142 15.93 -32.66 28.84
CA ILE A 142 16.37 -33.90 29.49
C ILE A 142 15.12 -34.55 30.11
#